data_AF-A0A4C1XGU5-F1
#
_entry.id   AF-A0A4C1XGU5-F1
#
_cell.length_a   1.000
_cell.length_b   1.000
_cell.length_c   1.000
_cell.angle_alpha   90.00
_cell.angle_beta   90.00
_cell.angle_gamma   90.00
#
_symmetry.space_group_name_H-M   'P 1'
#
loop_
_entity.id
_entity.type
_entity.pdbx_description
1 polymer ?
#
loop_
_entity_poly.entity_id
_entity_poly.type
_entity_poly.pdbx_seq_one_letter_code
_entity_poly.pdbx_strand_id
1 'polypeptide(L)'
;MALSGCRCGPRWSGARCALLLAALAAAARADSSYDRSTVAGVSSFRKCCPAGESLLKLYPRPGAAIYDCMSQEEARNKYKVVHAPLVVGQKYHTIDGFPVACNSSELLEMEREYEYDVSTDVCSDRLVSEIVDDVPQTEDSRLVMLGCPGKNSSTTTEIVYHRPAIGVVRKCCPAGQSYDVTIHVCRDDGVTKADEWLISRLGGVDIYETEYDMRCESGLYGVEFREDSYDLRLSSSDLSVRSTQGQHEGVLGAGAWCADREAGADRLVVRGCTTDCAAFGAYCIRKCCPMNQHYQPIRCNTTISYCVPDNSNASSFNFLPMLNPHQSRIENFPGES
;
A
#
# COMPACT_ATOMS: atom_id res chain seq x y z
N MET A 1 0.08 -17.09 35.91
CA MET A 1 1.50 -17.29 36.25
C MET A 1 1.80 -16.55 37.55
N ALA A 2 2.34 -17.23 38.55
CA ALA A 2 2.65 -16.66 39.86
C ALA A 2 3.92 -15.79 39.79
N LEU A 3 3.82 -14.51 40.13
CA LEU A 3 4.97 -13.62 40.34
C LEU A 3 5.45 -13.73 41.78
N SER A 4 6.25 -14.76 42.09
CA SER A 4 6.98 -14.86 43.35
C SER A 4 8.46 -14.60 43.10
N GLY A 5 8.95 -13.42 43.47
CA GLY A 5 10.39 -13.22 43.66
C GLY A 5 10.99 -11.90 43.20
N CYS A 6 10.51 -10.75 43.70
CA CYS A 6 11.31 -9.51 43.69
C CYS A 6 11.63 -9.13 45.14
N ARG A 7 12.88 -9.35 45.59
CA ARG A 7 13.38 -8.81 46.87
C ARG A 7 14.13 -7.50 46.59
N CYS A 8 13.67 -6.38 47.15
CA CYS A 8 14.40 -5.11 47.15
C CYS A 8 15.71 -5.27 47.95
N GLY A 9 16.85 -4.90 47.35
CA GLY A 9 18.16 -4.91 48.02
C GLY A 9 18.29 -3.83 49.11
N PRO A 10 19.27 -3.95 50.02
CA PRO A 10 19.35 -3.20 51.29
C PRO A 10 19.70 -1.70 51.17
N ARG A 11 19.71 -1.12 49.97
CA ARG A 11 20.11 0.28 49.71
C ARG A 11 18.98 1.22 49.31
N TRP A 12 17.74 0.73 49.28
CA TRP A 12 16.59 1.54 48.88
C TRP A 12 15.74 1.89 50.10
N SER A 13 15.54 3.19 50.35
CA SER A 13 14.64 3.66 51.40
C SER A 13 13.21 3.18 51.10
N GLY A 14 12.49 2.74 52.14
CA GLY A 14 11.17 2.08 52.00
C GLY A 14 10.15 2.87 51.18
N ALA A 15 10.24 4.21 51.16
CA ALA A 15 9.38 5.06 50.35
C ALA A 15 9.58 4.88 48.83
N ARG A 16 10.80 4.57 48.37
CA ARG A 16 11.09 4.40 46.94
C ARG A 16 10.66 3.03 46.41
N CYS A 17 10.72 1.95 47.21
CA CYS A 17 10.13 0.67 46.80
C CYS A 17 8.59 0.72 46.79
N ALA A 18 7.96 1.48 47.69
CA ALA A 18 6.51 1.66 47.67
C ALA A 18 6.01 2.38 46.40
N LEU A 19 6.72 3.42 45.95
CA LEU A 19 6.41 4.14 44.70
C LEU A 19 6.60 3.26 43.45
N LEU A 20 7.66 2.45 43.41
CA LEU A 20 7.92 1.56 42.27
C LEU A 20 6.92 0.41 42.18
N LEU A 21 6.51 -0.15 43.33
CA LEU A 21 5.45 -1.17 43.38
C LEU A 21 4.08 -0.58 43.05
N ALA A 22 3.78 0.66 43.45
CA ALA A 22 2.56 1.36 43.04
C ALA A 22 2.55 1.65 41.53
N ALA A 23 3.68 2.04 40.94
CA ALA A 23 3.80 2.24 39.50
C ALA A 23 3.66 0.94 38.70
N LEU A 24 4.26 -0.17 39.17
CA LEU A 24 4.10 -1.49 38.54
C LEU A 24 2.67 -2.05 38.70
N ALA A 25 2.00 -1.79 39.82
CA ALA A 25 0.60 -2.16 40.01
C ALA A 25 -0.36 -1.29 39.18
N ALA A 26 0.00 -0.04 38.89
CA ALA A 26 -0.74 0.82 37.97
C ALA A 26 -0.54 0.39 36.50
N ALA A 27 0.69 0.00 36.12
CA ALA A 27 0.97 -0.56 34.80
C ALA A 27 0.28 -1.92 34.58
N ALA A 28 0.23 -2.79 35.61
CA ALA A 28 -0.48 -4.07 35.54
C ALA A 28 -2.02 -3.93 35.59
N ARG A 29 -2.54 -2.82 36.12
CA ARG A 29 -3.99 -2.49 36.06
C ARG A 29 -4.40 -1.81 34.76
N ALA A 30 -3.47 -1.17 34.05
CA ALA A 30 -3.70 -0.64 32.71
C ALA A 30 -3.82 -1.74 31.64
N ASP A 31 -3.39 -2.98 31.94
CA ASP A 31 -3.34 -4.10 31.00
C ASP A 31 -4.42 -5.17 31.23
N SER A 32 -5.40 -4.91 32.11
CA SER A 32 -6.46 -5.88 32.47
C SER A 32 -7.88 -5.33 32.31
N SER A 33 -8.06 -4.15 31.72
CA SER A 33 -9.35 -3.75 31.14
C SER A 33 -9.30 -3.95 29.62
N TYR A 34 -9.17 -5.21 29.20
CA TYR A 34 -9.77 -5.63 27.93
C TYR A 34 -11.28 -5.66 28.18
N ASP A 35 -11.81 -4.45 28.31
CA ASP A 35 -13.22 -4.18 28.42
C ASP A 35 -13.82 -4.67 27.11
N ARG A 36 -14.69 -5.67 27.25
CA ARG A 36 -15.58 -6.16 26.21
C ARG A 36 -16.68 -5.10 25.99
N SER A 37 -16.23 -3.88 25.71
CA SER A 37 -17.00 -2.80 25.17
C SER A 37 -16.99 -3.03 23.67
N THR A 38 -18.12 -3.50 23.16
CA THR A 38 -18.48 -3.33 21.76
C THR A 38 -18.17 -1.88 21.38
N VAL A 39 -17.05 -1.67 20.69
CA VAL A 39 -16.70 -0.40 20.07
C VAL A 39 -17.75 -0.20 18.99
N ALA A 40 -18.77 0.58 19.31
CA ALA A 40 -19.65 1.15 18.31
C ALA A 40 -18.76 1.94 17.33
N GLY A 41 -18.49 1.38 16.15
CA GLY A 41 -17.73 2.06 15.10
C GLY A 41 -16.76 1.21 14.25
N VAL A 42 -16.44 -0.04 14.61
CA VAL A 42 -15.60 -0.89 13.74
C VAL A 42 -16.49 -1.67 12.77
N SER A 43 -16.52 -1.24 11.52
CA SER A 43 -17.16 -1.99 10.43
C SER A 43 -16.37 -3.28 10.16
N SER A 44 -17.04 -4.42 10.03
CA SER A 44 -16.38 -5.64 9.56
C SER A 44 -16.32 -5.63 8.02
N PHE A 45 -15.27 -6.21 7.47
CA PHE A 45 -15.13 -6.44 6.03
C PHE A 45 -14.75 -7.90 5.80
N ARG A 46 -15.52 -8.63 4.99
CA ARG A 46 -15.25 -10.04 4.71
C ARG A 46 -14.47 -10.19 3.41
N LYS A 47 -13.18 -10.51 3.52
CA LYS A 47 -12.31 -10.75 2.37
C LYS A 47 -12.39 -12.23 1.97
N CYS A 48 -12.42 -12.55 0.67
CA CYS A 48 -12.44 -13.95 0.24
C CYS A 48 -11.11 -14.65 0.55
N CYS A 49 -10.00 -14.01 0.21
CA CYS A 49 -8.66 -14.55 0.42
C CYS A 49 -7.96 -13.91 1.63
N PRO A 50 -7.09 -14.66 2.32
CA PRO A 50 -6.23 -14.12 3.37
C PRO A 50 -5.38 -12.91 2.94
N ALA A 51 -4.78 -12.24 3.93
CA ALA A 51 -3.82 -11.17 3.67
C ALA A 51 -2.60 -11.66 2.86
N GLY A 52 -2.20 -10.92 1.83
CA GLY A 52 -1.11 -11.28 0.91
C GLY A 52 -1.47 -12.28 -0.20
N GLU A 53 -2.69 -12.80 -0.20
CA GLU A 53 -3.23 -13.66 -1.26
C GLU A 53 -4.28 -12.91 -2.10
N SER A 54 -4.50 -13.41 -3.31
CA SER A 54 -5.48 -12.88 -4.22
C SER A 54 -6.32 -13.96 -4.87
N LEU A 55 -7.49 -13.54 -5.34
CA LEU A 55 -8.50 -14.41 -5.89
C LEU A 55 -8.26 -14.67 -7.38
N LEU A 56 -8.14 -15.93 -7.77
CA LEU A 56 -8.17 -16.38 -9.16
C LEU A 56 -9.44 -17.18 -9.42
N LYS A 57 -9.91 -17.14 -10.67
CA LYS A 57 -11.01 -17.97 -11.15
C LYS A 57 -10.46 -18.96 -12.16
N LEU A 58 -10.56 -20.25 -11.86
CA LEU A 58 -9.97 -21.35 -12.63
C LEU A 58 -11.07 -22.12 -13.35
N TYR A 59 -10.84 -22.48 -14.61
CA TYR A 59 -11.74 -23.36 -15.37
C TYR A 59 -11.09 -24.73 -15.59
N PRO A 60 -11.11 -25.64 -14.60
CA PRO A 60 -10.54 -26.99 -14.76
C PRO A 60 -11.30 -27.85 -15.78
N ARG A 61 -12.55 -27.48 -16.10
CA ARG A 61 -13.38 -28.09 -17.15
C ARG A 61 -14.23 -27.00 -17.82
N PRO A 62 -14.58 -27.16 -19.11
CA PRO A 62 -15.47 -26.22 -19.79
C PRO A 62 -16.78 -26.01 -19.02
N GLY A 63 -17.08 -24.76 -18.68
CA GLY A 63 -18.31 -24.38 -17.97
C GLY A 63 -18.32 -24.61 -16.46
N ALA A 64 -17.22 -25.07 -15.85
CA ALA A 64 -17.10 -25.21 -14.40
C ALA A 64 -16.00 -24.29 -13.88
N ALA A 65 -16.38 -23.17 -13.24
CA ALA A 65 -15.45 -22.26 -12.60
C ALA A 65 -15.22 -22.64 -11.13
N ILE A 66 -13.98 -22.53 -10.66
CA ILE A 66 -13.60 -22.66 -9.25
C ILE A 66 -12.85 -21.40 -8.86
N TYR A 67 -13.15 -20.84 -7.69
CA TYR A 67 -12.38 -19.75 -7.12
C TYR A 67 -11.31 -20.30 -6.18
N ASP A 68 -10.11 -19.75 -6.28
CA ASP A 68 -8.98 -20.16 -5.46
C ASP A 68 -8.18 -18.95 -4.99
N CYS A 69 -7.62 -19.06 -3.80
CA CYS A 69 -6.78 -18.03 -3.20
C CYS A 69 -5.32 -18.43 -3.36
N MET A 70 -4.54 -17.56 -3.99
CA MET A 70 -3.17 -17.86 -4.35
C MET A 70 -2.23 -16.74 -3.93
N SER A 71 -1.07 -17.12 -3.42
CA SER A 71 0.00 -16.16 -3.13
C SER A 71 0.53 -15.53 -4.42
N GLN A 72 1.07 -14.31 -4.32
CA GLN A 72 1.69 -13.65 -5.48
C GLN A 72 2.81 -14.48 -6.12
N GLU A 73 3.62 -15.16 -5.30
CA GLU A 73 4.72 -15.99 -5.77
C GLU A 73 4.21 -17.20 -6.56
N GLU A 74 3.20 -17.89 -6.03
CA GLU A 74 2.60 -19.04 -6.70
C GLU A 74 1.91 -18.64 -8.01
N ALA A 75 1.11 -17.57 -8.00
CA ALA A 75 0.42 -17.07 -9.19
C ALA A 75 1.41 -16.63 -10.29
N ARG A 76 2.51 -15.97 -9.90
CA ARG A 76 3.61 -15.61 -10.80
C ARG A 76 4.30 -16.85 -11.36
N ASN A 77 4.60 -17.83 -10.52
CA ASN A 77 5.35 -19.01 -10.95
C ASN A 77 4.53 -19.89 -11.89
N LYS A 78 3.28 -20.16 -11.52
CA LYS A 78 2.37 -21.07 -12.21
C LYS A 78 1.72 -20.46 -13.45
N TYR A 79 1.16 -19.27 -13.33
CA TYR A 79 0.34 -18.65 -14.39
C TYR A 79 0.93 -17.35 -14.96
N LYS A 80 2.11 -16.91 -14.49
CA LYS A 80 2.72 -15.64 -14.89
C LYS A 80 1.86 -14.40 -14.59
N VAL A 81 0.95 -14.51 -13.62
CA VAL A 81 0.12 -13.38 -13.18
C VAL A 81 0.89 -12.58 -12.13
N VAL A 82 1.02 -11.27 -12.34
CA VAL A 82 1.63 -10.33 -11.40
C VAL A 82 0.57 -9.29 -11.05
N HIS A 83 0.16 -9.25 -9.78
CA HIS A 83 -0.87 -8.35 -9.28
C HIS A 83 -0.62 -8.01 -7.81
N ALA A 84 -1.19 -6.91 -7.35
CA ALA A 84 -1.26 -6.59 -5.93
C ALA A 84 -2.54 -7.17 -5.30
N PRO A 85 -2.50 -7.63 -4.03
CA PRO A 85 -3.70 -8.10 -3.36
C PRO A 85 -4.58 -6.91 -2.98
N LEU A 86 -5.85 -7.18 -2.68
CA LEU A 86 -6.70 -6.18 -2.04
C LEU A 86 -6.20 -5.95 -0.61
N VAL A 87 -5.94 -4.69 -0.25
CA VAL A 87 -5.46 -4.31 1.09
C VAL A 87 -6.58 -3.64 1.87
N VAL A 88 -6.84 -4.14 3.07
CA VAL A 88 -7.88 -3.65 3.97
C VAL A 88 -7.22 -2.83 5.08
N GLY A 89 -7.54 -1.56 5.16
CA GLY A 89 -7.01 -0.63 6.16
C GLY A 89 -7.60 -0.85 7.56
N GLN A 90 -7.01 -0.15 8.53
CA GLN A 90 -7.22 -0.40 9.96
C GLN A 90 -8.63 -0.05 10.48
N LYS A 91 -9.45 0.66 9.69
CA LYS A 91 -10.85 0.98 10.04
C LYS A 91 -11.73 -0.26 10.08
N TYR A 92 -11.34 -1.31 9.36
CA TYR A 92 -12.15 -2.51 9.20
C TYR A 92 -11.59 -3.68 10.00
N HIS A 93 -12.47 -4.47 10.60
CA HIS A 93 -12.11 -5.78 11.09
C HIS A 93 -12.26 -6.80 9.95
N THR A 94 -11.15 -7.33 9.45
CA THR A 94 -11.16 -8.29 8.34
C THR A 94 -11.54 -9.69 8.81
N ILE A 95 -12.49 -10.31 8.12
CA ILE A 95 -12.86 -11.72 8.27
C ILE A 95 -12.49 -12.42 6.95
N ASP A 96 -11.55 -13.36 6.99
CA ASP A 96 -11.10 -14.06 5.80
C ASP A 96 -11.92 -15.32 5.53
N GLY A 97 -12.04 -15.69 4.25
CA GLY A 97 -12.53 -16.98 3.80
C GLY A 97 -13.84 -16.93 3.01
N PHE A 98 -13.99 -17.94 2.15
CA PHE A 98 -15.21 -18.13 1.37
C PHE A 98 -16.45 -18.33 2.26
N PRO A 99 -17.65 -17.98 1.76
CA PRO A 99 -18.92 -18.33 2.38
C PRO A 99 -19.01 -19.82 2.76
N VAL A 100 -19.31 -20.11 4.02
CA VAL A 100 -19.34 -21.49 4.55
C VAL A 100 -20.56 -22.28 4.03
N ALA A 101 -21.58 -21.57 3.54
CA ALA A 101 -22.83 -22.15 3.06
C ALA A 101 -22.71 -22.85 1.69
N CYS A 102 -21.56 -22.74 1.00
CA CYS A 102 -21.33 -23.34 -0.33
C CYS A 102 -20.00 -24.08 -0.41
N ASN A 103 -19.97 -25.12 -1.24
CA ASN A 103 -18.70 -25.64 -1.75
C ASN A 103 -18.08 -24.60 -2.70
N SER A 104 -16.75 -24.55 -2.81
CA SER A 104 -16.04 -23.58 -3.66
C SER A 104 -16.44 -23.63 -5.15
N SER A 105 -16.97 -24.77 -5.62
CA SER A 105 -17.50 -24.98 -6.97
C SER A 105 -18.91 -24.44 -7.21
N GLU A 106 -19.58 -23.96 -6.16
CA GLU A 106 -20.95 -23.42 -6.21
C GLU A 106 -21.00 -21.91 -5.95
N LEU A 107 -19.83 -21.28 -5.79
CA LEU A 107 -19.71 -19.83 -5.63
C LEU A 107 -20.07 -19.13 -6.93
N LEU A 108 -20.88 -18.08 -6.82
CA LEU A 108 -21.28 -17.24 -7.93
C LEU A 108 -20.80 -15.81 -7.71
N GLU A 109 -20.33 -15.18 -8.79
CA GLU A 109 -20.14 -13.73 -8.82
C GLU A 109 -21.50 -13.05 -8.77
N MET A 110 -21.61 -12.06 -7.88
CA MET A 110 -22.84 -11.31 -7.71
C MET A 110 -22.77 -10.03 -8.54
N GLU A 111 -23.60 -9.95 -9.58
CA GLU A 111 -23.62 -8.81 -10.52
C GLU A 111 -24.38 -7.58 -10.01
N ARG A 112 -25.10 -7.65 -8.88
CA ARG A 112 -25.92 -6.51 -8.39
C ARG A 112 -25.89 -6.37 -6.88
N GLU A 113 -26.27 -5.16 -6.43
CA GLU A 113 -26.76 -4.78 -5.09
C GLU A 113 -28.00 -5.61 -4.71
N TYR A 114 -27.91 -6.93 -4.75
CA TYR A 114 -28.95 -7.77 -4.19
C TYR A 114 -28.83 -7.71 -2.67
N GLU A 115 -29.95 -7.35 -2.04
CA GLU A 115 -30.14 -7.40 -0.60
C GLU A 115 -29.98 -8.84 -0.14
N TYR A 116 -28.81 -9.11 0.41
CA TYR A 116 -28.60 -10.23 1.30
C TYR A 116 -28.42 -9.65 2.70
N ASP A 117 -28.84 -10.42 3.69
CA ASP A 117 -28.56 -10.09 5.07
C ASP A 117 -27.03 -9.97 5.23
N VAL A 118 -26.51 -9.17 6.17
CA VAL A 118 -25.07 -9.07 6.51
C VAL A 118 -24.52 -10.41 7.07
N SER A 119 -25.22 -11.51 6.77
CA SER A 119 -24.88 -12.88 7.01
C SER A 119 -23.55 -13.22 6.36
N THR A 120 -22.96 -14.26 6.93
CA THR A 120 -21.72 -14.95 6.60
C THR A 120 -21.56 -15.42 5.15
N ASP A 121 -22.46 -15.03 4.26
CA ASP A 121 -22.73 -15.73 3.01
C ASP A 121 -22.16 -15.03 1.78
N VAL A 122 -21.49 -13.87 1.97
CA VAL A 122 -20.80 -13.14 0.91
C VAL A 122 -19.38 -12.75 1.33
N CYS A 123 -18.43 -12.82 0.41
CA CYS A 123 -17.08 -12.27 0.58
C CYS A 123 -16.74 -11.36 -0.61
N SER A 124 -15.85 -10.40 -0.42
CA SER A 124 -15.37 -9.49 -1.47
C SER A 124 -13.87 -9.59 -1.64
N ASP A 125 -13.39 -9.62 -2.87
CA ASP A 125 -11.94 -9.59 -3.15
C ASP A 125 -11.66 -9.10 -4.57
N ARG A 126 -10.39 -8.82 -4.85
CA ARG A 126 -9.92 -8.53 -6.20
C ARG A 126 -9.74 -9.85 -6.94
N LEU A 127 -10.59 -10.11 -7.93
CA LEU A 127 -10.31 -11.10 -8.97
C LEU A 127 -9.14 -10.57 -9.80
N VAL A 128 -8.05 -11.32 -9.87
CA VAL A 128 -6.81 -10.84 -10.52
C VAL A 128 -6.61 -11.41 -11.91
N SER A 129 -7.17 -12.58 -12.20
CA SER A 129 -7.20 -13.18 -13.53
C SER A 129 -8.18 -14.35 -13.55
N GLU A 130 -8.78 -14.57 -14.71
CA GLU A 130 -9.42 -15.84 -15.06
C GLU A 130 -8.41 -16.74 -15.77
N ILE A 131 -8.32 -18.01 -15.39
CA ILE A 131 -7.40 -19.00 -15.98
C ILE A 131 -8.22 -20.04 -16.74
N VAL A 132 -8.11 -20.02 -18.07
CA VAL A 132 -8.77 -20.96 -18.98
C VAL A 132 -7.68 -21.81 -19.62
N ASP A 133 -7.73 -23.13 -19.41
CA ASP A 133 -6.73 -24.07 -19.93
C ASP A 133 -5.27 -23.66 -19.61
N ASP A 134 -5.03 -23.28 -18.34
CA ASP A 134 -3.75 -22.76 -17.82
C ASP A 134 -3.27 -21.42 -18.44
N VAL A 135 -4.10 -20.77 -19.25
CA VAL A 135 -3.80 -19.46 -19.85
C VAL A 135 -4.54 -18.35 -19.10
N PRO A 136 -3.80 -17.36 -18.54
CA PRO A 136 -4.42 -16.20 -17.91
C PRO A 136 -5.09 -15.30 -18.95
N GLN A 137 -6.31 -14.90 -18.65
CA GLN A 137 -7.03 -13.86 -19.40
C GLN A 137 -6.59 -12.48 -18.91
N THR A 138 -6.30 -11.58 -19.85
CA THR A 138 -5.58 -10.31 -19.59
C THR A 138 -6.45 -9.15 -19.09
N GLU A 139 -7.78 -9.28 -19.11
CA GLU A 139 -8.71 -8.15 -18.84
C GLU A 139 -9.49 -8.28 -17.52
N ASP A 140 -9.26 -9.32 -16.71
CA ASP A 140 -10.18 -9.67 -15.62
C ASP A 140 -9.79 -9.14 -14.22
N SER A 141 -8.93 -8.11 -14.14
CA SER A 141 -8.65 -7.52 -12.83
C SER A 141 -9.80 -6.61 -12.38
N ARG A 142 -10.61 -7.07 -11.42
CA ARG A 142 -11.73 -6.31 -10.87
C ARG A 142 -12.12 -6.78 -9.47
N LEU A 143 -12.71 -5.90 -8.68
CA LEU A 143 -13.37 -6.32 -7.45
C LEU A 143 -14.61 -7.16 -7.78
N VAL A 144 -14.69 -8.34 -7.19
CA VAL A 144 -15.85 -9.23 -7.24
C VAL A 144 -16.41 -9.46 -5.84
N MET A 145 -17.72 -9.71 -5.80
CA MET A 145 -18.41 -10.25 -4.64
C MET A 145 -18.80 -11.69 -4.95
N LEU A 146 -18.35 -12.62 -4.11
CA LEU A 146 -18.70 -14.03 -4.22
C LEU A 146 -19.73 -14.37 -3.16
N GLY A 147 -20.79 -15.05 -3.59
CA GLY A 147 -21.85 -15.48 -2.72
C GLY A 147 -22.42 -16.83 -3.12
N CYS A 148 -23.31 -17.30 -2.26
CA CYS A 148 -24.04 -18.54 -2.44
C CYS A 148 -25.36 -18.32 -3.18
N PRO A 149 -25.69 -19.12 -4.22
CA PRO A 149 -27.06 -19.15 -4.74
C PRO A 149 -28.02 -19.61 -3.64
N GLY A 150 -28.93 -18.73 -3.25
CA GLY A 150 -29.72 -18.90 -2.03
C GLY A 150 -30.55 -20.19 -2.00
N LYS A 151 -30.48 -20.92 -0.89
CA LYS A 151 -31.61 -21.73 -0.41
C LYS A 151 -32.59 -20.78 0.30
N ASN A 152 -33.67 -20.41 -0.38
CA ASN A 152 -34.90 -19.79 0.12
C ASN A 152 -34.83 -19.17 1.54
N SER A 153 -34.68 -17.84 1.66
CA SER A 153 -35.04 -17.10 2.87
C SER A 153 -36.14 -16.10 2.55
N SER A 154 -37.35 -16.42 3.02
CA SER A 154 -38.60 -15.69 2.83
C SER A 154 -38.79 -14.51 3.79
N THR A 155 -37.70 -13.85 4.19
CA THR A 155 -37.75 -12.69 5.09
C THR A 155 -36.84 -11.60 4.54
N THR A 156 -37.37 -10.84 3.58
CA THR A 156 -36.79 -9.60 3.06
C THR A 156 -36.92 -8.51 4.12
N THR A 157 -35.95 -8.43 5.02
CA THR A 157 -35.58 -7.15 5.62
C THR A 157 -34.61 -6.48 4.65
N GLU A 158 -35.01 -5.32 4.11
CA GLU A 158 -34.16 -4.49 3.25
C GLU A 158 -32.85 -4.17 3.99
N ILE A 159 -31.76 -4.82 3.57
CA ILE A 159 -30.43 -4.54 4.08
C ILE A 159 -29.65 -3.95 2.92
N VAL A 160 -29.51 -2.62 2.99
CA VAL A 160 -28.73 -1.85 2.03
C VAL A 160 -27.25 -2.16 2.25
N TYR A 161 -26.66 -2.91 1.34
CA TYR A 161 -25.21 -3.02 1.27
C TYR A 161 -24.63 -1.75 0.65
N HIS A 162 -23.88 -1.02 1.44
CA HIS A 162 -22.96 -0.03 0.90
C HIS A 162 -21.71 -0.74 0.42
N ARG A 163 -21.52 -0.85 -0.90
CA ARG A 163 -20.22 -1.20 -1.47
C ARG A 163 -19.20 -0.23 -0.90
N PRO A 164 -18.20 -0.70 -0.11
CA PRO A 164 -17.23 0.21 0.47
C PRO A 164 -16.51 0.96 -0.64
N ALA A 165 -16.27 2.25 -0.44
CA ALA A 165 -15.45 3.01 -1.37
C ALA A 165 -14.03 2.41 -1.37
N ILE A 166 -13.60 1.95 -2.54
CA ILE A 166 -12.25 1.41 -2.73
C ILE A 166 -11.38 2.53 -3.27
N GLY A 167 -10.35 2.87 -2.51
CA GLY A 167 -9.31 3.78 -2.98
C GLY A 167 -8.33 3.06 -3.90
N VAL A 168 -7.64 3.83 -4.73
CA VAL A 168 -6.54 3.33 -5.56
C VAL A 168 -5.25 3.98 -5.09
N VAL A 169 -4.28 3.14 -4.76
CA VAL A 169 -2.90 3.55 -4.45
C VAL A 169 -2.01 3.05 -5.57
N ARG A 170 -1.05 3.86 -6.00
CA ARG A 170 -0.16 3.49 -7.09
C ARG A 170 1.27 3.36 -6.61
N LYS A 171 1.91 2.25 -6.96
CA LYS A 171 3.34 2.04 -6.73
C LYS A 171 4.18 2.57 -7.87
N CYS A 172 5.29 3.20 -7.51
CA CYS A 172 6.22 3.69 -8.52
C CYS A 172 7.02 2.55 -9.15
N CYS A 173 7.28 1.47 -8.41
CA CYS A 173 8.01 0.31 -8.87
C CYS A 173 7.12 -0.94 -8.99
N PRO A 174 7.49 -1.91 -9.85
CA PRO A 174 6.77 -3.17 -9.96
C PRO A 174 6.78 -3.96 -8.66
N ALA A 175 5.93 -4.99 -8.59
CA ALA A 175 5.88 -5.91 -7.45
C ALA A 175 7.24 -6.57 -7.16
N GLY A 176 7.75 -6.38 -5.95
CA GLY A 176 9.05 -6.89 -5.47
C GLY A 176 10.24 -5.98 -5.71
N GLN A 177 9.99 -4.72 -6.12
CA GLN A 177 11.02 -3.71 -6.31
C GLN A 177 10.74 -2.47 -5.45
N SER A 178 11.82 -1.77 -5.10
CA SER A 178 11.82 -0.46 -4.42
C SER A 178 12.46 0.61 -5.31
N TYR A 179 12.20 1.87 -5.01
CA TYR A 179 12.70 2.99 -5.79
C TYR A 179 14.03 3.52 -5.23
N ASP A 180 15.08 3.50 -6.04
CA ASP A 180 16.37 4.11 -5.70
C ASP A 180 16.36 5.60 -6.07
N VAL A 181 16.30 6.48 -5.07
CA VAL A 181 16.31 7.95 -5.27
C VAL A 181 17.63 8.51 -5.77
N THR A 182 18.74 7.79 -5.62
CA THR A 182 20.05 8.27 -6.05
C THR A 182 20.17 8.19 -7.56
N ILE A 183 19.71 7.07 -8.13
CA ILE A 183 19.83 6.79 -9.56
C ILE A 183 18.49 6.74 -10.31
N HIS A 184 17.38 6.93 -9.60
CA HIS A 184 16.01 7.06 -10.11
C HIS A 184 15.51 5.82 -10.87
N VAL A 185 15.84 4.63 -10.37
CA VAL A 185 15.40 3.34 -10.96
C VAL A 185 14.81 2.42 -9.91
N CYS A 186 14.05 1.43 -10.37
CA CYS A 186 13.52 0.38 -9.52
C CYS A 186 14.56 -0.74 -9.35
N ARG A 187 14.74 -1.20 -8.11
CA ARG A 187 15.67 -2.28 -7.75
C ARG A 187 14.93 -3.36 -6.99
N ASP A 188 15.27 -4.61 -7.27
CA ASP A 188 14.79 -5.75 -6.48
C ASP A 188 15.23 -5.55 -5.02
N ASP A 189 14.26 -5.56 -4.11
CA ASP A 189 14.49 -5.27 -2.69
C ASP A 189 14.20 -6.46 -1.78
N GLY A 190 13.66 -7.53 -2.35
CA GLY A 190 13.32 -8.76 -1.64
C GLY A 190 12.23 -8.58 -0.58
N VAL A 191 11.50 -7.46 -0.58
CA VAL A 191 10.51 -7.16 0.45
C VAL A 191 9.18 -7.83 0.12
N THR A 192 8.82 -8.82 0.92
CA THR A 192 7.47 -9.39 0.95
C THR A 192 6.50 -8.42 1.64
N LYS A 193 5.27 -8.26 1.14
CA LYS A 193 4.21 -7.37 1.70
C LYS A 193 4.49 -5.86 1.56
N ALA A 194 5.07 -5.46 0.44
CA ALA A 194 5.35 -4.06 0.16
C ALA A 194 4.08 -3.19 0.06
N ASP A 195 2.94 -3.77 -0.33
CA ASP A 195 1.68 -3.05 -0.54
C ASP A 195 0.99 -2.70 0.80
N GLU A 196 0.94 -3.65 1.75
CA GLU A 196 0.42 -3.38 3.10
C GLU A 196 1.30 -2.41 3.88
N TRP A 197 2.63 -2.53 3.76
CA TRP A 197 3.57 -1.56 4.34
C TRP A 197 3.29 -0.16 3.79
N LEU A 198 3.12 -0.02 2.48
CA LEU A 198 2.90 1.26 1.82
C LEU A 198 1.63 1.94 2.32
N ILE A 199 0.51 1.22 2.29
CA ILE A 199 -0.80 1.77 2.70
C ILE A 199 -0.79 2.12 4.18
N SER A 200 -0.22 1.26 5.03
CA SER A 200 -0.07 1.56 6.45
C SER A 200 0.82 2.79 6.68
N ARG A 201 1.89 2.95 5.91
CA ARG A 201 2.84 4.07 6.06
C ARG A 201 2.22 5.40 5.65
N LEU A 202 1.40 5.39 4.62
CA LEU A 202 0.61 6.53 4.16
C LEU A 202 -0.58 6.89 5.07
N GLY A 203 -0.83 6.10 6.11
CA GLY A 203 -1.97 6.29 7.01
C GLY A 203 -3.32 5.89 6.39
N GLY A 204 -3.30 4.98 5.42
CA GLY A 204 -4.52 4.47 4.79
C GLY A 204 -5.40 3.71 5.77
N VAL A 205 -6.64 4.15 5.90
CA VAL A 205 -7.61 3.56 6.83
C VAL A 205 -8.71 2.76 6.13
N ASP A 206 -8.95 3.03 4.85
CA ASP A 206 -10.01 2.39 4.07
C ASP A 206 -9.53 1.14 3.30
N ILE A 207 -10.28 0.70 2.29
CA ILE A 207 -9.92 -0.45 1.44
C ILE A 207 -9.26 0.08 0.18
N TYR A 208 -8.15 -0.54 -0.24
CA TYR A 208 -7.36 -0.05 -1.35
C TYR A 208 -6.97 -1.15 -2.34
N GLU A 209 -7.07 -0.80 -3.62
CA GLU A 209 -6.41 -1.51 -4.70
C GLU A 209 -5.06 -0.86 -4.99
N THR A 210 -4.04 -1.69 -5.24
CA THR A 210 -2.73 -1.20 -5.66
C THR A 210 -2.52 -1.40 -7.16
N GLU A 211 -2.14 -0.31 -7.83
CA GLU A 211 -1.72 -0.27 -9.22
C GLU A 211 -0.21 -0.05 -9.33
N TYR A 212 0.35 -0.23 -10.52
CA TYR A 212 1.76 -0.03 -10.81
C TYR A 212 1.94 0.90 -12.01
N ASP A 213 3.10 1.53 -12.10
CA ASP A 213 3.50 2.49 -13.15
C ASP A 213 2.73 3.81 -13.08
N MET A 214 3.45 4.92 -13.10
CA MET A 214 2.88 6.27 -13.19
C MET A 214 3.52 7.01 -14.34
N ARG A 215 2.66 7.61 -15.18
CA ARG A 215 3.08 8.44 -16.30
C ARG A 215 2.48 9.82 -16.16
N CYS A 216 3.34 10.83 -16.18
CA CYS A 216 2.89 12.21 -16.26
C CYS A 216 2.49 12.54 -17.69
N GLU A 217 1.33 13.17 -17.86
CA GLU A 217 0.87 13.67 -19.15
C GLU A 217 1.83 14.70 -19.75
N SER A 218 1.79 14.83 -21.08
CA SER A 218 2.58 15.83 -21.81
C SER A 218 2.15 17.24 -21.41
N GLY A 219 2.95 17.90 -20.57
CA GLY A 219 2.66 19.24 -20.05
C GLY A 219 2.77 19.34 -18.53
N LEU A 220 2.78 18.20 -17.83
CA LEU A 220 3.00 18.13 -16.39
C LEU A 220 4.50 18.02 -16.07
N TYR A 221 4.88 18.56 -14.92
CA TYR A 221 6.19 18.37 -14.32
C TYR A 221 6.16 17.16 -13.38
N GLY A 222 7.24 16.39 -13.37
CA GLY A 222 7.53 15.40 -12.36
C GLY A 222 8.09 16.07 -11.10
N VAL A 223 7.59 15.67 -9.94
CA VAL A 223 8.07 16.09 -8.62
C VAL A 223 8.33 14.86 -7.76
N GLU A 224 9.29 14.95 -6.85
CA GLU A 224 9.62 13.88 -5.91
C GLU A 224 9.55 14.42 -4.48
N PHE A 225 8.86 13.70 -3.59
CA PHE A 225 8.71 14.02 -2.19
C PHE A 225 9.28 12.89 -1.36
N ARG A 226 10.11 13.26 -0.40
CA ARG A 226 10.74 12.32 0.53
C ARG A 226 10.18 12.54 1.92
N GLU A 227 9.92 11.44 2.62
CA GLU A 227 9.34 11.46 3.97
C GLU A 227 10.15 12.26 4.99
N ASP A 228 11.46 12.45 4.78
CA ASP A 228 12.31 13.29 5.64
C ASP A 228 12.00 14.80 5.52
N SER A 229 11.40 15.21 4.41
CA SER A 229 11.17 16.60 4.04
C SER A 229 9.67 16.94 3.93
N TYR A 230 8.81 15.93 3.87
CA TYR A 230 7.37 16.06 3.66
C TYR A 230 6.57 15.10 4.54
N ASP A 231 5.48 15.60 5.13
CA ASP A 231 4.38 14.80 5.69
C ASP A 231 3.47 14.38 4.53
N LEU A 232 3.28 13.07 4.37
CA LEU A 232 2.62 12.44 3.23
C LEU A 232 1.43 11.62 3.75
N ARG A 233 0.21 12.00 3.37
CA ARG A 233 -1.01 11.37 3.90
C ARG A 233 -1.98 10.99 2.80
N LEU A 234 -2.44 9.75 2.85
CA LEU A 234 -3.47 9.24 1.95
C LEU A 234 -4.86 9.61 2.45
N SER A 235 -5.67 10.18 1.57
CA SER A 235 -7.09 10.42 1.78
C SER A 235 -7.87 9.81 0.63
N SER A 236 -8.42 8.62 0.85
CA SER A 236 -8.98 7.78 -0.23
C SER A 236 -7.93 7.55 -1.33
N SER A 237 -8.01 8.20 -2.48
CA SER A 237 -7.01 8.06 -3.57
C SER A 237 -6.16 9.32 -3.78
N ASP A 238 -6.43 10.37 -3.01
CA ASP A 238 -5.71 11.62 -3.08
C ASP A 238 -4.56 11.61 -2.07
N LEU A 239 -3.44 12.23 -2.43
CA LEU A 239 -2.29 12.37 -1.56
C LEU A 239 -2.17 13.83 -1.11
N SER A 240 -2.33 14.05 0.19
CA SER A 240 -1.94 15.31 0.83
C SER A 240 -0.45 15.33 1.06
N VAL A 241 0.20 16.40 0.61
CA VAL A 241 1.64 16.62 0.72
C VAL A 241 1.86 17.93 1.43
N ARG A 242 2.53 17.88 2.58
CA ARG A 242 2.86 19.07 3.38
C ARG A 242 4.34 19.11 3.67
N SER A 243 5.00 20.21 3.35
CA SER A 243 6.41 20.42 3.72
C SER A 243 6.55 20.42 5.25
N THR A 244 7.56 19.75 5.77
CA THR A 244 7.85 19.74 7.22
C THR A 244 8.21 21.13 7.77
N GLN A 245 8.62 22.05 6.90
CA GLN A 245 8.84 23.46 7.24
C GLN A 245 7.52 24.25 7.35
N GLY A 246 6.39 23.65 7.00
CA GLY A 246 5.03 24.18 7.17
C GLY A 246 4.64 25.30 6.21
N GLN A 247 5.49 25.64 5.23
CA GLN A 247 5.27 26.76 4.31
C GLN A 247 4.46 26.38 3.06
N HIS A 248 4.46 25.10 2.70
CA HIS A 248 3.87 24.61 1.45
C HIS A 248 3.02 23.37 1.72
N GLU A 249 1.81 23.36 1.17
CA GLU A 249 0.85 22.27 1.29
C GLU A 249 0.03 22.20 -0.01
N GLY A 250 -0.20 20.98 -0.48
CA GLY A 250 -1.02 20.73 -1.65
C GLY A 250 -1.55 19.32 -1.69
N VAL A 251 -2.42 19.04 -2.66
CA VAL A 251 -3.02 17.73 -2.87
C VAL A 251 -2.74 17.27 -4.28
N LEU A 252 -2.28 16.03 -4.42
CA LEU A 252 -2.19 15.34 -5.69
C LEU A 252 -3.39 14.40 -5.81
N GLY A 253 -4.22 14.65 -6.83
CA GLY A 253 -5.40 13.84 -7.09
C GLY A 253 -5.06 12.40 -7.49
N ALA A 254 -6.06 11.53 -7.38
CA ALA A 254 -5.98 10.15 -7.84
C ALA A 254 -5.29 10.01 -9.21
N GLY A 255 -4.30 9.11 -9.30
CA GLY A 255 -3.56 8.82 -10.53
C GLY A 255 -2.46 9.83 -10.89
N ALA A 256 -2.38 10.99 -10.23
CA ALA A 256 -1.31 11.97 -10.44
C ALA A 256 -0.08 11.74 -9.56
N TRP A 257 -0.04 10.64 -8.80
CA TRP A 257 1.06 10.30 -7.92
C TRP A 257 1.27 8.78 -7.85
N CYS A 258 2.47 8.39 -7.44
CA CYS A 258 2.81 7.04 -7.03
C CYS A 258 3.74 7.12 -5.82
N ALA A 259 3.82 6.04 -5.05
CA ALA A 259 4.64 5.96 -3.86
C ALA A 259 5.38 4.63 -3.79
N ASP A 260 6.57 4.62 -3.22
CA ASP A 260 7.32 3.39 -2.98
C ASP A 260 8.27 3.52 -1.79
N ARG A 261 8.83 2.40 -1.38
CA ARG A 261 9.92 2.36 -0.42
C ARG A 261 11.21 2.83 -1.10
N GLU A 262 12.03 3.57 -0.37
CA GLU A 262 13.37 3.94 -0.82
C GLU A 262 14.30 2.71 -0.80
N ALA A 263 15.00 2.44 -1.89
CA ALA A 263 15.94 1.32 -1.96
C ALA A 263 17.06 1.48 -0.91
N GLY A 264 17.21 0.48 -0.04
CA GLY A 264 18.21 0.49 1.05
C GLY A 264 17.82 1.31 2.27
N ALA A 265 16.62 1.88 2.34
CA ALA A 265 16.12 2.61 3.50
C ALA A 265 14.65 2.26 3.81
N ASP A 266 14.24 2.40 5.08
CA ASP A 266 12.84 2.21 5.47
C ASP A 266 12.06 3.54 5.44
N ARG A 267 12.12 4.21 4.28
CA ARG A 267 11.55 5.54 4.07
C ARG A 267 10.60 5.52 2.89
N LEU A 268 9.57 6.36 2.98
CA LEU A 268 8.64 6.57 1.89
C LEU A 268 9.17 7.61 0.89
N VAL A 269 9.03 7.31 -0.39
CA VAL A 269 9.28 8.24 -1.49
C VAL A 269 8.03 8.29 -2.36
N VAL A 270 7.58 9.50 -2.67
CA VAL A 270 6.45 9.74 -3.55
C VAL A 270 6.94 10.46 -4.79
N ARG A 271 6.46 10.04 -5.95
CA ARG A 271 6.59 10.81 -7.19
C ARG A 271 5.21 11.33 -7.59
N GLY A 272 5.15 12.56 -8.07
CA GLY A 272 3.92 13.21 -8.47
C GLY A 272 4.04 13.89 -9.83
N CYS A 273 2.89 14.17 -10.43
CA CYS A 273 2.73 14.94 -11.65
C CYS A 273 1.94 16.21 -11.32
N THR A 274 2.50 17.39 -11.58
CA THR A 274 1.85 18.68 -11.29
C THR A 274 2.17 19.73 -12.35
N THR A 275 1.28 20.71 -12.53
CA THR A 275 1.57 21.94 -13.28
C THR A 275 2.24 23.01 -12.43
N ASP A 276 2.17 22.87 -11.10
CA ASP A 276 2.64 23.86 -10.13
C ASP A 276 3.45 23.18 -9.02
N CYS A 277 4.78 23.17 -9.16
CA CYS A 277 5.66 22.64 -8.11
C CYS A 277 5.88 23.65 -6.97
N ALA A 278 5.64 24.94 -7.22
CA ALA A 278 5.82 25.99 -6.22
C ALA A 278 4.79 25.86 -5.09
N ALA A 279 3.58 25.37 -5.41
CA ALA A 279 2.57 24.99 -4.42
C ALA A 279 3.11 24.05 -3.34
N PHE A 280 4.05 23.17 -3.70
CA PHE A 280 4.65 22.17 -2.80
C PHE A 280 6.04 22.56 -2.29
N GLY A 281 6.59 23.71 -2.70
CA GLY A 281 7.98 24.06 -2.41
C GLY A 281 8.97 23.02 -2.94
N ALA A 282 8.63 22.35 -4.05
CA ALA A 282 9.41 21.26 -4.63
C ALA A 282 10.05 21.68 -5.96
N TYR A 283 11.15 21.00 -6.33
CA TYR A 283 11.80 21.22 -7.62
C TYR A 283 11.07 20.50 -8.74
N CYS A 284 10.78 21.22 -9.83
CA CYS A 284 10.18 20.64 -11.03
C CYS A 284 11.22 19.92 -11.90
N ILE A 285 10.96 18.67 -12.26
CA ILE A 285 11.67 17.97 -13.33
C ILE A 285 10.74 17.87 -14.54
N ARG A 286 11.17 18.36 -15.71
CA ARG A 286 10.27 18.56 -16.86
C ARG A 286 9.76 17.31 -17.55
N LYS A 287 10.20 16.13 -17.14
CA LYS A 287 9.81 14.84 -17.74
C LYS A 287 9.84 13.82 -16.61
N CYS A 288 8.90 12.87 -16.58
CA CYS A 288 9.01 11.63 -15.83
C CYS A 288 9.51 10.55 -16.79
N CYS A 289 10.64 9.88 -16.51
CA CYS A 289 11.06 8.74 -17.33
C CYS A 289 10.25 7.48 -17.02
N PRO A 290 9.88 6.69 -18.04
CA PRO A 290 9.30 5.36 -17.87
C PRO A 290 10.24 4.43 -17.09
N MET A 291 9.69 3.33 -16.59
CA MET A 291 10.49 2.26 -15.98
C MET A 291 11.64 1.79 -16.89
N ASN A 292 12.78 1.47 -16.28
CA ASN A 292 14.01 1.04 -16.94
C ASN A 292 14.60 2.09 -17.91
N GLN A 293 14.27 3.36 -17.68
CA GLN A 293 14.90 4.48 -18.36
C GLN A 293 15.41 5.49 -17.36
N HIS A 294 16.54 6.10 -17.67
CA HIS A 294 17.06 7.22 -16.88
C HIS A 294 17.08 8.50 -17.73
N TYR A 295 17.13 9.63 -17.06
CA TYR A 295 17.27 10.92 -17.74
C TYR A 295 18.70 11.10 -18.23
N GLN A 296 18.84 11.41 -19.52
CA GLN A 296 20.06 11.93 -20.07
C GLN A 296 19.88 13.41 -20.44
N PRO A 297 20.61 14.35 -19.82
CA PRO A 297 20.58 15.75 -20.22
C PRO A 297 21.19 15.91 -21.63
N ILE A 298 20.56 16.72 -22.49
CA ILE A 298 21.08 16.98 -23.85
C ILE A 298 22.37 17.81 -23.78
N ARG A 299 22.44 18.74 -22.82
CA ARG A 299 23.60 19.60 -22.57
C ARG A 299 23.74 19.82 -21.07
N CYS A 300 24.98 19.89 -20.59
CA CYS A 300 25.28 20.36 -19.23
C CYS A 300 24.62 21.75 -19.00
N ASN A 301 24.09 21.99 -17.79
CA ASN A 301 23.37 23.22 -17.42
C ASN A 301 22.08 23.53 -18.21
N THR A 302 21.42 22.52 -18.78
CA THR A 302 20.09 22.70 -19.39
C THR A 302 19.04 21.82 -18.72
N THR A 303 17.80 22.29 -18.69
CA THR A 303 16.64 21.51 -18.20
C THR A 303 16.06 20.57 -19.26
N ILE A 304 16.74 20.45 -20.41
CA ILE A 304 16.27 19.64 -21.54
C ILE A 304 16.92 18.25 -21.44
N SER A 305 16.10 17.24 -21.19
CA SER A 305 16.50 15.84 -21.13
C SER A 305 15.63 14.96 -22.04
N TYR A 306 16.13 13.75 -22.31
CA TYR A 306 15.37 12.64 -22.87
C TYR A 306 15.57 11.41 -21.99
N CYS A 307 14.62 10.48 -22.07
CA CYS A 307 14.70 9.22 -21.36
C CYS A 307 15.43 8.21 -22.25
N VAL A 308 16.44 7.56 -21.70
CA VAL A 308 17.23 6.53 -22.40
C VAL A 308 17.10 5.20 -21.70
N PRO A 309 17.03 4.08 -22.44
CA PRO A 309 17.04 2.75 -21.86
C PRO A 309 18.26 2.52 -20.99
N ASP A 310 18.06 1.79 -19.90
CA ASP A 310 19.13 1.43 -18.98
C ASP A 310 19.99 0.32 -19.58
N ASN A 311 21.00 0.71 -20.36
CA ASN A 311 22.05 -0.19 -20.80
C ASN A 311 22.96 -0.36 -19.58
N SER A 312 23.04 -1.56 -19.01
CA SER A 312 23.65 -1.92 -17.71
C SER A 312 25.08 -1.42 -17.40
N ASN A 313 25.71 -0.63 -18.28
CA ASN A 313 27.04 -0.05 -18.14
C ASN A 313 27.07 1.49 -18.29
N ALA A 314 25.94 2.16 -18.49
CA ALA A 314 25.90 3.62 -18.60
C ALA A 314 25.78 4.25 -17.22
N SER A 315 26.73 5.12 -16.89
CA SER A 315 26.80 5.92 -15.67
C SER A 315 25.42 6.46 -15.26
N SER A 316 24.90 5.95 -14.15
CA SER A 316 23.70 6.49 -13.50
C SER A 316 23.91 7.96 -13.16
N PHE A 317 23.09 8.83 -13.74
CA PHE A 317 23.17 10.26 -13.46
C PHE A 317 22.54 10.56 -12.10
N ASN A 318 23.36 10.97 -11.14
CA ASN A 318 22.91 11.37 -9.81
C ASN A 318 22.30 12.78 -9.87
N PHE A 319 20.99 12.91 -9.65
CA PHE A 319 20.29 14.20 -9.62
C PHE A 319 20.42 14.95 -8.28
N LEU A 320 20.90 14.30 -7.22
CA LEU A 320 21.01 14.91 -5.89
C LEU A 320 21.74 16.26 -5.88
N PRO A 321 22.84 16.49 -6.63
CA PRO A 321 23.48 17.81 -6.68
C PRO A 321 22.60 18.90 -7.30
N MET A 322 21.68 18.54 -8.18
CA MET A 322 20.75 19.48 -8.83
C MET A 322 19.47 19.70 -8.00
N LEU A 323 19.03 18.67 -7.27
CA LEU A 323 17.86 18.73 -6.37
C LEU A 323 18.20 19.36 -5.01
N ASN A 324 19.46 19.34 -4.61
CA ASN A 324 19.90 19.85 -3.31
C ASN A 324 21.27 20.56 -3.38
N PRO A 325 21.39 21.71 -4.09
CA PRO A 325 22.67 22.38 -4.30
C PRO A 325 23.35 22.84 -3.00
N HIS A 326 22.60 23.00 -1.91
CA HIS A 326 23.15 23.36 -0.60
C HIS A 326 23.92 22.21 0.08
N GLN A 327 23.56 20.94 -0.15
CA GLN A 327 24.33 19.80 0.36
C GLN A 327 25.64 19.62 -0.39
N SER A 328 25.67 19.85 -1.72
CA SER A 328 26.90 19.74 -2.53
C SER A 328 27.99 20.77 -2.18
N ARG A 329 27.66 21.84 -1.44
CA ARG A 329 28.64 22.79 -0.88
C ARG A 329 29.31 22.31 0.40
N ILE A 330 28.68 21.39 1.14
CA ILE A 330 29.19 20.93 2.43
C ILE A 330 30.19 19.76 2.24
N GLU A 331 30.04 18.98 1.18
CA GLU A 331 30.92 17.82 0.93
C GLU A 331 32.19 18.13 0.12
N ASN A 332 32.40 19.38 -0.32
CA ASN A 332 33.54 19.78 -1.17
C ASN A 332 34.39 20.93 -0.60
N PHE A 333 34.66 20.92 0.71
CA PHE A 333 35.83 21.65 1.25
C PHE A 333 36.54 20.84 2.34
N PRO A 334 37.42 19.89 1.98
CA PRO A 334 38.64 19.71 2.76
C PRO A 334 39.47 20.99 2.56
N GLY A 335 39.81 21.65 3.66
CA GLY A 335 40.30 23.02 3.66
C GLY A 335 41.53 23.29 2.81
N GLU A 336 41.67 24.54 2.40
CA GLU A 336 42.95 25.16 2.13
C GLU A 336 43.00 26.50 2.88
N SER A 337 43.89 26.51 3.88
CA SER A 337 44.62 27.63 4.52
C SER A 337 43.87 28.89 4.94
#